data_AF-A0A942HMP6-F1
#
_entry.id   AF-A0A942HMP6-F1
#
_cell.length_a   1.000
_cell.length_b   1.000
_cell.length_c   1.000
_cell.angle_alpha   90.00
_cell.angle_beta   90.00
_cell.angle_gamma   90.00
#
_symmetry.space_group_name_H-M   'P 1'
#
loop_
_entity.id
_entity.type
_entity.pdbx_description
1 polymer ?
#
loop_
_entity_poly.entity_id
_entity_poly.type
_entity_poly.pdbx_seq_one_letter_code
_entity_poly.pdbx_strand_id
1 'polypeptide(L)'
;MRRGRRPIGARRAAAVAGLALAAAVVLPAGGAAAESGECEWRPHQVRVVKHVKRHGKRVRVVRKRVRWSCVPVAATAPGGEVPATPPAPPPAPPGPTPPEEELSNPHWLGAQAYEFKFEPTKERFEISAGTDTIELINRGQDAHDLHLESLATHATLIAVSPTASGGHNRGTALLEAGEYRLFCSLADHAEKGMERILVVTP
;
A
#
# COMPACT_ATOMS: atom_id res chain seq x y z
N MET A 1 57.75 47.00 25.09
CA MET A 1 56.98 47.71 26.14
C MET A 1 55.96 48.65 25.50
N ARG A 2 54.67 48.32 25.53
CA ARG A 2 53.54 49.20 25.89
C ARG A 2 52.22 48.47 25.60
N ARG A 3 51.36 48.50 26.61
CA ARG A 3 50.08 47.79 26.74
C ARG A 3 48.99 48.52 25.93
N GLY A 4 48.02 47.77 25.39
CA GLY A 4 46.80 48.31 24.79
C GLY A 4 45.62 47.37 25.03
N ARG A 5 44.73 47.75 25.96
CA ARG A 5 43.56 47.00 26.46
C ARG A 5 42.48 46.74 25.41
N ARG A 6 41.70 45.67 25.64
CA ARG A 6 40.42 45.28 25.01
C ARG A 6 39.30 46.30 25.29
N PRO A 7 38.17 46.26 24.56
CA PRO A 7 36.95 45.60 25.08
C PRO A 7 36.23 44.74 24.00
N ILE A 8 35.69 43.55 24.30
CA ILE A 8 34.37 43.23 24.89
C ILE A 8 33.20 44.01 24.28
N GLY A 9 32.37 43.30 23.50
CA GLY A 9 31.03 43.69 23.07
C GLY A 9 30.58 42.74 21.94
N ALA A 10 29.39 42.18 21.91
CA ALA A 10 28.33 42.05 22.87
C ALA A 10 27.50 40.84 22.41
N ARG A 11 27.08 40.00 23.36
CA ARG A 11 25.97 39.07 23.13
C ARG A 11 24.74 39.89 22.79
N ARG A 12 24.07 39.58 21.68
CA ARG A 12 22.65 39.91 21.50
C ARG A 12 21.92 38.63 21.18
N ALA A 13 21.39 38.02 22.25
CA ALA A 13 20.19 37.23 22.15
C ALA A 13 19.06 38.18 21.72
N ALA A 14 18.44 37.91 20.58
CA ALA A 14 17.16 38.48 20.22
C ALA A 14 16.13 37.36 20.36
N ALA A 15 15.49 37.32 21.54
CA ALA A 15 14.20 36.69 21.67
C ALA A 15 13.18 37.63 20.99
N VAL A 16 12.48 37.12 19.99
CA VAL A 16 11.27 37.76 19.46
C VAL A 16 10.12 36.83 19.78
N ALA A 17 9.37 37.19 20.81
CA ALA A 17 8.02 36.73 21.05
C ALA A 17 7.12 37.29 19.94
N GLY A 18 6.26 36.46 19.37
CA GLY A 18 5.35 36.89 18.31
C GLY A 18 4.27 35.87 18.01
N LEU A 19 3.15 36.00 18.75
CA LEU A 19 1.78 35.66 18.38
C LEU A 19 1.52 34.28 17.74
N ALA A 20 1.17 33.30 18.57
CA ALA A 20 0.42 32.13 18.12
C ALA A 20 -1.06 32.52 17.93
N LEU A 21 -1.48 32.79 16.69
CA LEU A 21 -2.89 32.71 16.33
C LEU A 21 -3.27 31.23 16.31
N ALA A 22 -4.00 30.79 17.32
CA ALA A 22 -4.72 29.52 17.29
C ALA A 22 -5.90 29.67 16.31
N ALA A 23 -5.67 29.31 15.04
CA ALA A 23 -6.76 29.03 14.13
C ALA A 23 -7.45 27.74 14.61
N ALA A 24 -8.62 27.89 15.24
CA ALA A 24 -9.52 26.79 15.50
C ALA A 24 -10.01 26.25 14.15
N VAL A 25 -9.30 25.25 13.62
CA VAL A 25 -9.81 24.43 12.52
C VAL A 25 -10.93 23.59 13.11
N VAL A 26 -12.17 23.97 12.78
CA VAL A 26 -13.34 23.10 12.95
C VAL A 26 -13.09 21.88 12.09
N LEU A 27 -12.66 20.78 12.71
CA LEU A 27 -12.66 19.46 12.08
C LEU A 27 -14.13 19.05 11.89
N PRO A 28 -14.62 18.78 10.68
CA PRO A 28 -15.89 18.10 10.52
C PRO A 28 -15.75 16.70 11.13
N ALA A 29 -16.45 16.49 12.25
CA ALA A 29 -16.80 15.17 12.72
C ALA A 29 -17.73 14.55 11.68
N GLY A 30 -17.18 13.67 10.86
CA GLY A 30 -17.90 13.06 9.74
C GLY A 30 -17.03 12.09 8.96
N GLY A 31 -16.17 11.33 9.65
CA GLY A 31 -15.57 10.13 9.06
C GLY A 31 -16.61 9.01 9.11
N ALA A 32 -17.65 9.12 8.28
CA ALA A 32 -18.29 7.91 7.80
C ALA A 32 -17.15 7.08 7.20
N ALA A 33 -16.97 5.86 7.69
CA ALA A 33 -16.12 4.88 7.05
C ALA A 33 -16.54 4.89 5.58
N ALA A 34 -15.66 5.42 4.72
CA ALA A 34 -15.88 5.35 3.29
C ALA A 34 -16.02 3.86 3.00
N GLU A 35 -17.25 3.43 2.74
CA GLU A 35 -17.53 2.22 2.00
C GLU A 35 -16.53 2.21 0.85
N SER A 36 -15.88 1.07 0.65
CA SER A 36 -14.81 0.84 -0.32
C SER A 36 -15.27 1.13 -1.74
N GLY A 37 -15.45 2.41 -2.06
CA GLY A 37 -15.75 2.89 -3.40
C GLY A 37 -14.55 2.55 -4.26
N GLU A 38 -14.82 1.91 -5.39
CA GLU A 38 -13.80 1.63 -6.39
C GLU A 38 -13.04 2.93 -6.70
N CYS A 39 -11.74 2.90 -6.43
CA CYS A 39 -10.87 4.01 -6.77
C CYS A 39 -9.89 3.58 -7.85
N GLU A 40 -9.63 4.49 -8.76
CA GLU A 40 -8.67 4.31 -9.83
C GLU A 40 -7.31 4.80 -9.32
N TRP A 41 -6.35 3.89 -9.26
CA TRP A 41 -4.98 4.23 -8.89
C TRP A 41 -4.30 4.94 -10.05
N ARG A 42 -4.09 6.25 -9.88
CA ARG A 42 -3.45 7.09 -10.89
C ARG A 42 -1.99 7.38 -10.52
N PRO A 43 -1.03 7.21 -11.44
CA PRO A 43 0.34 7.61 -11.23
C PRO A 43 0.50 9.12 -11.44
N HIS A 44 1.14 9.80 -10.49
CA HIS A 44 1.48 11.22 -10.57
C HIS A 44 2.99 11.42 -10.56
N GLN A 45 3.52 12.17 -11.52
CA GLN A 45 4.93 12.51 -11.54
C GLN A 45 5.20 13.76 -10.68
N VAL A 46 5.86 13.57 -9.54
CA VAL A 46 6.29 14.65 -8.67
C VAL A 46 7.74 15.01 -8.91
N ARG A 47 8.05 16.31 -9.01
CA ARG A 47 9.42 16.80 -9.11
C ARG A 47 10.01 16.99 -7.72
N VAL A 48 10.98 16.16 -7.36
CA VAL A 48 11.68 16.25 -6.09
C VAL A 48 13.00 16.99 -6.30
N VAL A 49 13.18 18.09 -5.59
CA VAL A 49 14.43 18.88 -5.61
C VAL A 49 15.27 18.50 -4.39
N LYS A 50 16.45 17.95 -4.61
CA LYS A 50 17.41 17.61 -3.56
C LYS A 50 18.71 18.37 -3.76
N HIS A 51 19.24 18.95 -2.69
CA HIS A 51 20.60 19.49 -2.70
C HIS A 51 21.57 18.38 -2.31
N VAL A 52 22.52 18.08 -3.18
CA VAL A 52 23.56 17.06 -2.95
C VAL A 52 24.93 17.70 -3.08
N LYS A 53 25.95 17.14 -2.43
CA LYS A 53 27.34 17.59 -2.57
C LYS A 53 27.99 16.82 -3.72
N ARG A 54 28.50 17.51 -4.75
CA ARG A 54 29.26 16.91 -5.87
C ARG A 54 30.55 17.71 -6.05
N HIS A 55 31.71 17.05 -5.96
CA HIS A 55 33.03 17.70 -6.01
C HIS A 55 33.17 18.88 -5.03
N GLY A 56 32.74 18.69 -3.78
CA GLY A 56 32.78 19.72 -2.74
C GLY A 56 31.74 20.85 -2.87
N LYS A 57 31.08 21.00 -4.02
CA LYS A 57 30.04 22.02 -4.27
C LYS A 57 28.64 21.47 -3.98
N ARG A 58 27.75 22.30 -3.43
CA ARG A 58 26.34 21.96 -3.21
C ARG A 58 25.58 22.19 -4.51
N VAL A 59 25.11 21.11 -5.14
CA VAL A 59 24.42 21.12 -6.42
C VAL A 59 22.95 20.79 -6.20
N ARG A 60 22.06 21.54 -6.85
CA ARG A 60 20.62 21.26 -6.88
C ARG A 60 20.35 20.21 -7.94
N VAL A 61 19.84 19.06 -7.53
CA VAL A 61 19.44 17.95 -8.41
C VAL A 61 17.93 17.83 -8.37
N VAL A 62 17.31 17.85 -9.55
CA VAL A 62 15.87 17.62 -9.71
C VAL A 62 15.68 16.20 -10.21
N ARG A 63 14.89 15.40 -9.48
CA ARG A 63 14.51 14.05 -9.88
C ARG A 63 13.00 13.99 -10.06
N LYS A 64 12.53 13.24 -11.05
CA LYS A 64 11.11 12.87 -11.15
C LYS A 64 10.91 11.62 -10.30
N ARG A 65 9.92 11.62 -9.41
CA ARG A 65 9.42 10.42 -8.72
C ARG A 65 7.98 10.20 -9.13
N VAL A 66 7.59 8.93 -9.26
CA VAL A 66 6.19 8.56 -9.46
C VAL A 66 5.59 8.33 -8.09
N ARG A 67 4.47 8.99 -7.82
CA ARG A 67 3.66 8.78 -6.62
C ARG A 67 2.27 8.34 -7.08
N TRP A 68 1.79 7.22 -6.57
CA TRP A 68 0.45 6.74 -6.86
C TRP A 68 -0.55 7.37 -5.90
N SER A 69 -1.73 7.73 -6.40
CA SER A 69 -2.85 8.14 -5.56
C SER A 69 -4.14 7.47 -6.01
N CYS A 70 -4.95 7.06 -5.04
CA CYS A 70 -6.29 6.53 -5.22
C CYS A 70 -7.20 7.74 -5.50
N VAL A 71 -7.65 7.87 -6.75
CA VAL A 71 -8.61 8.90 -7.16
C VAL A 71 -9.98 8.23 -7.22
N PRO A 72 -11.00 8.73 -6.50
CA PRO A 72 -12.32 8.12 -6.53
C PRO A 72 -12.85 8.13 -7.96
N VAL A 73 -13.29 6.96 -8.45
CA VAL A 73 -13.99 6.91 -9.74
C VAL A 73 -15.34 7.56 -9.50
N ALA A 74 -15.64 8.62 -10.26
CA ALA A 74 -16.97 9.21 -10.22
C ALA A 74 -17.97 8.14 -10.62
N ALA A 75 -18.86 7.76 -9.70
CA ALA A 75 -19.92 6.80 -9.97
C ALA A 75 -20.74 7.33 -11.14
N THR A 76 -20.64 6.67 -12.30
CA THR A 76 -21.56 6.89 -13.41
C THR A 76 -22.94 6.56 -12.88
N ALA A 77 -23.83 7.56 -12.82
CA ALA A 77 -25.18 7.36 -12.31
C ALA A 77 -25.85 6.22 -13.12
N PRO A 78 -26.37 5.16 -12.47
CA PRO A 78 -27.16 4.17 -13.16
C PRO A 78 -28.49 4.82 -13.56
N GLY A 79 -28.59 5.22 -14.82
CA GLY A 79 -29.88 5.45 -15.46
C GLY A 79 -30.47 4.08 -15.82
N GLY A 80 -31.50 3.65 -15.08
CA GLY A 80 -32.19 2.39 -15.37
C GLY A 80 -33.06 1.94 -14.21
N GLU A 81 -34.31 2.38 -14.23
CA GLU A 81 -35.38 1.90 -13.35
C GLU A 81 -35.55 0.38 -13.52
N VAL A 82 -35.30 -0.38 -12.46
CA VAL A 82 -35.49 -1.83 -12.43
C VAL A 82 -36.99 -2.10 -12.23
N PRO A 83 -37.69 -2.82 -13.12
CA PRO A 83 -39.07 -3.22 -12.87
C PRO A 83 -39.14 -4.19 -11.68
N ALA A 84 -40.16 -4.02 -10.83
CA ALA A 84 -40.36 -4.77 -9.60
C ALA A 84 -40.47 -6.29 -9.85
N THR A 85 -39.56 -7.05 -9.24
CA THR A 85 -39.56 -8.52 -9.22
C THR A 85 -40.74 -9.05 -8.37
N PRO A 86 -41.48 -10.09 -8.82
CA PRO A 86 -42.52 -10.74 -8.01
C PRO A 86 -41.94 -11.47 -6.78
N PRO A 87 -42.76 -11.74 -5.74
CA PRO A 87 -42.29 -12.30 -4.48
C PRO A 87 -41.71 -13.72 -4.64
N ALA A 88 -40.62 -13.98 -3.92
CA ALA A 88 -39.90 -15.24 -3.91
C ALA A 88 -40.71 -16.39 -3.25
N PRO A 89 -40.57 -17.64 -3.73
CA PRO A 89 -41.13 -18.82 -3.06
C PRO A 89 -40.45 -19.08 -1.69
N PRO A 90 -41.10 -19.83 -0.77
CA PRO A 90 -40.57 -20.08 0.56
C PRO A 90 -39.23 -20.84 0.51
N PRO A 91 -38.34 -20.63 1.51
CA PRO A 91 -37.02 -21.24 1.52
C PRO A 91 -37.12 -22.76 1.64
N ALA A 92 -36.31 -23.46 0.83
CA ALA A 92 -36.09 -24.90 0.97
C ALA A 92 -35.46 -25.21 2.34
N PRO A 93 -35.69 -26.41 2.91
CA PRO A 93 -35.08 -26.81 4.17
C PRO A 93 -33.54 -26.76 4.08
N PRO A 94 -32.84 -26.41 5.17
CA PRO A 94 -31.38 -26.34 5.16
C PRO A 94 -30.81 -27.72 4.84
N GLY A 95 -30.01 -27.79 3.78
CA GLY A 95 -29.14 -28.94 3.52
C GLY A 95 -28.10 -29.09 4.64
N PRO A 96 -27.43 -30.25 4.75
CA PRO A 96 -26.38 -30.45 5.74
C PRO A 96 -25.31 -29.37 5.59
N THR A 97 -25.12 -28.58 6.66
CA THR A 97 -24.05 -27.61 6.80
C THR A 97 -22.70 -28.33 6.60
N PRO A 98 -21.82 -27.86 5.70
CA PRO A 98 -20.44 -28.34 5.66
C PRO A 98 -19.81 -28.17 7.05
N PRO A 99 -18.89 -29.06 7.49
CA PRO A 99 -18.28 -28.94 8.81
C PRO A 99 -17.56 -27.59 8.93
N GLU A 100 -18.00 -26.78 9.90
CA GLU A 100 -17.44 -25.45 10.21
C GLU A 100 -16.03 -25.52 10.85
N GLU A 101 -15.48 -26.73 11.00
CA GLU A 101 -14.16 -26.99 11.61
C GLU A 101 -12.96 -26.83 10.65
N GLU A 102 -13.17 -26.68 9.34
CA GLU A 102 -12.07 -26.45 8.37
C GLU A 102 -11.62 -24.97 8.31
N LEU A 103 -12.16 -24.12 9.18
CA LEU A 103 -11.78 -22.71 9.36
C LEU A 103 -10.84 -22.48 10.57
N SER A 104 -10.36 -23.54 11.23
CA SER A 104 -9.66 -23.39 12.53
C SER A 104 -8.25 -22.80 12.46
N ASN A 105 -7.70 -22.56 11.26
CA ASN A 105 -6.60 -21.61 11.05
C ASN A 105 -6.82 -20.89 9.72
N PRO A 106 -7.08 -19.57 9.71
CA PRO A 106 -7.01 -18.83 8.47
C PRO A 106 -5.57 -18.92 7.96
N HIS A 107 -5.41 -19.67 6.89
CA HIS A 107 -4.27 -19.67 6.00
C HIS A 107 -4.00 -18.21 5.57
N TRP A 108 -3.07 -17.54 6.27
CA TRP A 108 -2.80 -16.11 6.14
C TRP A 108 -1.32 -15.85 5.91
N LEU A 109 -1.01 -15.21 4.79
CA LEU A 109 0.33 -14.82 4.42
C LEU A 109 0.45 -13.30 4.39
N GLY A 110 1.22 -12.75 5.33
CA GLY A 110 1.56 -11.33 5.34
C GLY A 110 2.80 -11.03 4.48
N ALA A 111 2.64 -10.20 3.45
CA ALA A 111 3.71 -9.66 2.63
C ALA A 111 3.95 -8.19 2.97
N GLN A 112 5.01 -7.90 3.72
CA GLN A 112 5.37 -6.52 4.04
C GLN A 112 6.20 -5.92 2.92
N ALA A 113 5.76 -4.79 2.35
CA ALA A 113 6.46 -4.14 1.24
C ALA A 113 7.27 -2.92 1.71
N TYR A 114 8.50 -2.81 1.20
CA TYR A 114 9.41 -1.68 1.43
C TYR A 114 10.18 -1.34 0.16
N GLU A 115 10.03 -0.13 -0.36
CA GLU A 115 10.77 0.38 -1.55
C GLU A 115 10.81 -0.58 -2.76
N PHE A 116 11.74 -1.55 -2.80
CA PHE A 116 11.84 -2.56 -3.87
C PHE A 116 12.01 -3.99 -3.32
N LYS A 117 11.41 -4.30 -2.17
CA LYS A 117 11.42 -5.66 -1.59
C LYS A 117 10.11 -6.01 -0.88
N PHE A 118 9.78 -7.30 -0.90
CA PHE A 118 8.89 -7.92 0.07
C PHE A 118 9.68 -8.55 1.22
N GLU A 119 9.11 -8.49 2.43
CA GLU A 119 9.56 -9.23 3.59
C GLU A 119 8.57 -10.36 3.93
N PRO A 120 9.07 -11.57 4.26
CA PRO A 120 10.49 -11.95 4.30
C PRO A 120 11.18 -11.89 2.92
N THR A 121 12.48 -11.56 2.90
CA THR A 121 13.25 -11.35 1.66
C THR A 121 13.75 -12.66 1.02
N LYS A 122 13.38 -13.82 1.56
CA LYS A 122 13.74 -15.12 1.00
C LYS A 122 13.16 -15.22 -0.40
N GLU A 123 13.97 -15.58 -1.40
CA GLU A 123 13.53 -15.69 -2.79
C GLU A 123 12.41 -16.71 -2.99
N ARG A 124 12.44 -17.80 -2.21
CA ARG A 124 11.41 -18.84 -2.21
C ARG A 124 10.90 -19.11 -0.79
N PHE A 125 9.62 -19.39 -0.63
CA PHE A 125 9.03 -19.81 0.63
C PHE A 125 7.81 -20.72 0.40
N GLU A 126 7.46 -21.49 1.43
CA GLU A 126 6.52 -22.61 1.35
C GLU A 126 5.28 -22.38 2.22
N ILE A 127 4.12 -22.79 1.73
CA ILE A 127 2.84 -22.89 2.48
C ILE A 127 2.10 -24.17 2.10
N SER A 128 1.14 -24.59 2.92
CA SER A 128 0.24 -25.69 2.59
C SER A 128 -0.87 -25.25 1.65
N ALA A 129 -1.33 -26.14 0.77
CA ALA A 129 -2.48 -25.94 -0.10
C ALA A 129 -3.75 -25.68 0.72
N GLY A 130 -4.65 -24.87 0.15
CA GLY A 130 -5.86 -24.45 0.85
C GLY A 130 -6.39 -23.10 0.38
N THR A 131 -7.42 -22.62 1.07
CA THR A 131 -7.93 -21.26 0.85
C THR A 131 -7.07 -20.27 1.64
N ASP A 132 -6.16 -19.59 0.95
CA ASP A 132 -5.22 -18.66 1.56
C ASP A 132 -5.63 -17.20 1.33
N THR A 133 -5.44 -16.38 2.36
CA THR A 133 -5.49 -14.92 2.27
C THR A 133 -4.08 -14.35 2.27
N ILE A 134 -3.72 -13.62 1.21
CA ILE A 134 -2.46 -12.90 1.13
C ILE A 134 -2.74 -11.43 1.40
N GLU A 135 -2.10 -10.90 2.44
CA GLU A 135 -2.19 -9.50 2.83
C GLU A 135 -0.92 -8.75 2.45
N LEU A 136 -1.08 -7.67 1.69
CA LEU A 136 -0.06 -6.66 1.46
C LEU A 136 -0.11 -5.61 2.56
N ILE A 137 1.01 -5.40 3.26
CA ILE A 137 1.18 -4.30 4.22
C ILE A 137 2.29 -3.38 3.71
N ASN A 138 1.95 -2.18 3.25
CA ASN A 138 2.95 -1.26 2.75
C ASN A 138 3.61 -0.48 3.91
N ARG A 139 4.86 -0.81 4.19
CA ARG A 139 5.70 -0.15 5.19
C ARG A 139 6.74 0.80 4.56
N GLY A 140 6.82 0.84 3.24
CA GLY A 140 7.68 1.72 2.46
C GLY A 140 7.06 3.09 2.19
N GLN A 141 7.83 3.97 1.54
CA GLN A 141 7.38 5.30 1.12
C GLN A 141 6.63 5.28 -0.21
N ASP A 142 7.09 4.44 -1.14
CA ASP A 142 6.47 4.28 -2.46
C ASP A 142 5.29 3.29 -2.37
N ALA A 143 4.28 3.46 -3.23
CA ALA A 143 3.13 2.56 -3.29
C ALA A 143 3.54 1.19 -3.84
N HIS A 144 2.84 0.14 -3.42
CA HIS A 144 3.07 -1.24 -3.86
C HIS A 144 1.75 -1.93 -4.14
N ASP A 145 1.70 -2.78 -5.14
CA ASP A 145 0.64 -3.77 -5.32
C ASP A 145 1.18 -5.18 -4.99
N LEU A 146 0.30 -6.17 -5.08
CA LEU A 146 0.68 -7.57 -4.95
C LEU A 146 -0.16 -8.41 -5.90
N HIS A 147 0.54 -9.15 -6.75
CA HIS A 147 -0.03 -10.12 -7.66
C HIS A 147 0.48 -11.50 -7.30
N LEU A 148 -0.40 -12.49 -7.42
CA LEU A 148 -0.06 -13.90 -7.33
C LEU A 148 -0.45 -14.56 -8.65
N GLU A 149 0.54 -15.08 -9.36
CA GLU A 149 0.37 -15.76 -10.64
C GLU A 149 0.82 -17.21 -10.53
N SER A 150 0.05 -18.16 -11.06
CA SER A 150 0.51 -19.55 -11.19
C SER A 150 1.62 -19.63 -12.24
N LEU A 151 2.76 -20.23 -11.89
CA LEU A 151 3.82 -20.47 -12.88
C LEU A 151 3.47 -21.59 -13.87
N ALA A 152 2.53 -22.47 -13.51
CA ALA A 152 2.09 -23.56 -14.38
C ALA A 152 1.11 -23.09 -15.46
N THR A 153 0.18 -22.20 -15.10
CA THR A 153 -0.92 -21.78 -16.01
C THR A 153 -0.86 -20.33 -16.43
N HIS A 154 0.03 -19.51 -15.84
CA HIS A 154 0.08 -18.06 -15.99
C HIS A 154 -1.21 -17.34 -15.60
N ALA A 155 -2.11 -18.01 -14.89
CA ALA A 155 -3.32 -17.39 -14.37
C ALA A 155 -2.97 -16.49 -13.19
N THR A 156 -3.54 -15.28 -13.14
CA THR A 156 -3.49 -14.42 -11.95
C THR A 156 -4.60 -14.84 -10.99
N LEU A 157 -4.21 -15.32 -9.81
CA LEU A 157 -5.15 -15.74 -8.76
C LEU A 157 -5.50 -14.59 -7.82
N ILE A 158 -4.52 -13.73 -7.53
CA ILE A 158 -4.70 -12.55 -6.67
C ILE A 158 -4.09 -11.35 -7.39
N ALA A 159 -4.81 -10.24 -7.40
CA ALA A 159 -4.31 -8.93 -7.81
C ALA A 159 -4.89 -7.89 -6.85
N VAL A 160 -4.10 -7.47 -5.86
CA VAL A 160 -4.51 -6.37 -4.96
C VAL A 160 -4.05 -5.06 -5.57
N SER A 161 -4.94 -4.07 -5.58
CA SER A 161 -4.61 -2.74 -6.09
C SER A 161 -3.42 -2.11 -5.37
N PRO A 162 -2.71 -1.16 -6.01
CA PRO A 162 -1.65 -0.41 -5.36
C PRO A 162 -2.08 0.10 -3.99
N THR A 163 -1.18 0.08 -3.03
CA THR A 163 -1.43 0.38 -1.63
C THR A 163 -0.45 1.47 -1.22
N ALA A 164 -0.96 2.61 -0.76
CA ALA A 164 -0.12 3.73 -0.34
C ALA A 164 0.69 3.41 0.92
N SER A 165 1.73 4.20 1.19
CA SER A 165 2.53 4.11 2.42
C SER A 165 1.65 4.06 3.67
N GLY A 166 1.87 3.05 4.52
CA GLY A 166 1.11 2.80 5.75
C GLY A 166 -0.23 2.11 5.56
N GLY A 167 -0.65 1.86 4.31
CA GLY A 167 -1.87 1.13 3.98
C GLY A 167 -1.68 -0.38 4.00
N HIS A 168 -2.80 -1.09 3.93
CA HIS A 168 -2.87 -2.53 3.74
C HIS A 168 -3.96 -2.88 2.74
N ASN A 169 -3.82 -4.01 2.05
CA ASN A 169 -4.80 -4.57 1.13
C ASN A 169 -4.65 -6.09 1.10
N ARG A 170 -5.68 -6.84 0.70
CA ARG A 170 -5.64 -8.31 0.74
C ARG A 170 -6.45 -8.94 -0.39
N GLY A 171 -6.07 -10.16 -0.76
CA GLY A 171 -6.83 -11.03 -1.65
C GLY A 171 -6.86 -12.46 -1.12
N THR A 172 -7.90 -13.19 -1.49
CA THR A 172 -8.10 -14.59 -1.07
C THR A 172 -8.27 -15.45 -2.31
N ALA A 173 -7.60 -16.59 -2.35
CA ALA A 173 -7.74 -17.56 -3.43
C ALA A 173 -7.57 -18.99 -2.89
N LEU A 174 -8.16 -19.96 -3.59
CA LEU A 174 -7.84 -21.37 -3.40
C LEU A 174 -6.49 -21.63 -4.10
N LEU A 175 -5.50 -22.06 -3.33
CA LEU A 175 -4.16 -22.40 -3.81
C LEU A 175 -4.00 -23.92 -3.85
N GLU A 176 -3.80 -24.43 -5.06
CA GLU A 176 -3.45 -25.83 -5.29
C GLU A 176 -1.94 -26.04 -5.12
N ALA A 177 -1.49 -27.28 -4.94
CA ALA A 177 -0.06 -27.57 -4.88
C ALA A 177 0.64 -27.17 -6.19
N GLY A 178 1.74 -26.42 -6.10
CA GLY A 178 2.45 -25.88 -7.26
C GLY A 178 3.37 -24.72 -6.94
N GLU A 179 3.98 -24.13 -7.97
CA GLU A 179 4.77 -22.91 -7.83
C GLU A 179 4.00 -21.69 -8.33
N TYR A 180 4.12 -20.61 -7.58
CA TYR A 180 3.47 -19.33 -7.84
C TYR A 180 4.49 -18.20 -7.79
N ARG A 181 4.27 -17.19 -8.62
CA ARG A 181 5.02 -15.94 -8.64
C ARG A 181 4.24 -14.90 -7.86
N LEU A 182 4.81 -14.45 -6.74
CA LEU A 182 4.31 -13.31 -5.99
C LEU A 182 5.13 -12.08 -6.35
N PHE A 183 4.51 -11.03 -6.89
CA PHE A 183 5.24 -9.86 -7.39
C PHE A 183 4.49 -8.53 -7.26
N CYS A 184 5.26 -7.43 -7.30
CA CYS A 184 4.74 -6.07 -7.46
C CYS A 184 4.83 -5.71 -8.95
N SER A 185 3.69 -5.37 -9.57
CA SER A 185 3.60 -5.06 -11.01
C SER A 185 3.91 -3.60 -11.34
N LEU A 186 4.13 -2.76 -10.31
CA LEU A 186 4.39 -1.34 -10.50
C LEU A 186 5.75 -1.09 -11.17
N ALA A 187 5.71 -0.54 -12.38
CA ALA A 187 6.88 -0.11 -13.14
C ALA A 187 7.96 -1.22 -13.24
N ASP A 188 9.12 -1.02 -12.61
CA ASP A 188 10.25 -1.95 -12.61
C ASP A 188 10.51 -2.56 -11.21
N HIS A 189 9.48 -2.64 -10.37
CA HIS A 189 9.61 -3.07 -8.98
C HIS A 189 9.97 -4.55 -8.86
N ALA A 190 9.36 -5.42 -9.68
CA ALA A 190 9.68 -6.85 -9.70
C ALA A 190 11.15 -7.09 -10.06
N GLU A 191 11.64 -6.46 -11.14
CA GLU A 191 13.02 -6.57 -11.62
C GLU A 191 14.04 -6.02 -10.61
N LYS A 192 13.62 -5.09 -9.75
CA LYS A 192 14.44 -4.55 -8.66
C LYS A 192 14.43 -5.39 -7.39
N GLY A 193 13.64 -6.46 -7.34
CA GLY A 193 13.63 -7.41 -6.22
C GLY A 193 12.29 -7.55 -5.50
N MET A 194 11.19 -7.06 -6.06
CA MET A 194 9.82 -7.32 -5.56
C MET A 194 9.17 -8.51 -6.27
N GLU A 195 9.90 -9.60 -6.36
CA GLU A 195 9.41 -10.88 -6.86
C GLU A 195 9.86 -12.00 -5.94
N ARG A 196 8.96 -12.94 -5.67
CA ARG A 196 9.19 -14.12 -4.85
C ARG A 196 8.51 -15.32 -5.48
N ILE A 197 9.08 -16.49 -5.21
CA ILE A 197 8.42 -17.76 -5.51
C ILE A 197 7.72 -18.26 -4.26
N LEU A 198 6.43 -18.49 -4.37
CA LEU A 198 5.63 -19.19 -3.39
C LEU A 198 5.48 -20.63 -3.86
N VAL A 199 5.93 -21.58 -3.04
CA VAL A 199 5.73 -23.00 -3.28
C VAL A 199 4.59 -23.47 -2.39
N VAL A 200 3.57 -24.06 -3.00
CA VAL A 200 2.41 -24.59 -2.29
C VAL A 200 2.54 -26.11 -2.28
N THR A 201 2.59 -26.69 -1.09
CA THR A 201 2.70 -28.15 -0.90
C THR A 201 1.35 -28.75 -0.54
N PRO A 202 1.09 -30.02 -0.84
CA PRO A 202 -0.11 -30.72 -0.39
C PRO A 202 -0.30 -30.71 1.13
#